data_AF-A0A3B9KZC4-F1
#
_entry.id   AF-A0A3B9KZC4-F1
#
_cell.length_a   1.000
_cell.length_b   1.000
_cell.length_c   1.000
_cell.angle_alpha   90.00
_cell.angle_beta   90.00
_cell.angle_gamma   90.00
#
_symmetry.space_group_name_H-M   'P 1'
#
loop_
_entity.id
_entity.type
_entity.pdbx_description
1 polymer ?
#
loop_
_entity_poly.entity_id
_entity_poly.type
_entity_poly.pdbx_seq_one_letter_code
_entity_poly.pdbx_strand_id
1 'polypeptide(L)'
;KDMYSDLSAWRKTLVARHPDRPHLSDFIENIFEDFEELAGDRVFGNDEAIVGGLARFKGRPVVIMGHEKGRTIEKRLKHNFGMAHPEGYRKAVRLMDMAEKFDLPVLSF
;
A
#
# COMPACT_ATOMS: atom_id res chain seq x y z
N LYS A 1 -13.11 -9.37 -25.15
CA LYS A 1 -12.37 -10.52 -24.57
C LYS A 1 -11.09 -10.77 -25.33
N ASP A 2 -11.13 -10.79 -26.66
CA ASP A 2 -10.00 -11.21 -27.53
C ASP A 2 -8.74 -10.32 -27.43
N MET A 3 -8.89 -9.01 -27.14
CA MET A 3 -7.76 -8.10 -27.01
C MET A 3 -6.99 -8.25 -25.68
N TYR A 4 -7.64 -8.73 -24.62
CA TYR A 4 -7.03 -8.96 -23.30
C TYR A 4 -6.49 -10.39 -23.14
N SER A 5 -6.98 -11.35 -23.94
CA SER A 5 -6.49 -12.73 -23.91
C SER A 5 -5.09 -12.91 -24.48
N ASP A 6 -4.66 -12.02 -25.39
CA ASP A 6 -3.31 -12.06 -25.99
C ASP A 6 -2.60 -10.70 -25.87
N LEU A 7 -2.31 -10.29 -24.63
CA LEU A 7 -1.53 -9.08 -24.37
C LEU A 7 -0.03 -9.37 -24.52
N SER A 8 0.61 -8.66 -25.44
CA SER A 8 2.07 -8.61 -25.50
C SER A 8 2.67 -8.05 -24.20
N ALA A 9 3.94 -8.35 -23.94
CA ALA A 9 4.64 -7.89 -22.74
C ALA A 9 4.52 -6.38 -22.52
N TRP A 10 4.68 -5.59 -23.58
CA TRP A 10 4.54 -4.13 -23.51
C TRP A 10 3.12 -3.68 -23.16
N ARG A 11 2.09 -4.31 -23.76
CA ARG A 11 0.69 -3.98 -23.45
C ARG A 11 0.34 -4.30 -21.99
N LYS A 12 0.89 -5.38 -21.42
CA LYS A 12 0.76 -5.68 -19.98
C LYS A 12 1.35 -4.57 -19.11
N THR A 13 2.52 -4.02 -19.49
CA THR A 13 3.12 -2.88 -18.77
C THR A 13 2.24 -1.64 -18.82
N LEU A 14 1.61 -1.34 -19.96
CA LEU A 14 0.67 -0.21 -20.07
C LEU A 14 -0.54 -0.38 -19.15
N VAL A 15 -1.11 -1.58 -19.07
CA VAL A 15 -2.21 -1.90 -18.13
C VAL A 15 -1.73 -1.77 -16.68
N ALA A 16 -0.54 -2.25 -16.36
CA ALA A 16 0.04 -2.11 -15.02
C ALA A 16 0.31 -0.64 -14.62
N ARG A 17 0.43 0.27 -15.58
CA ARG A 17 0.64 1.71 -15.36
C ARG A 17 -0.60 2.54 -15.69
N HIS A 18 -1.76 1.90 -15.85
CA HIS A 18 -2.99 2.58 -16.19
C HIS A 18 -3.32 3.64 -15.13
N PRO A 19 -3.73 4.87 -15.51
CA PRO A 19 -4.07 5.93 -14.55
C PRO A 19 -5.13 5.52 -13.53
N ASP A 20 -6.12 4.75 -13.97
CA ASP A 20 -7.22 4.24 -13.13
C ASP A 20 -6.92 2.88 -12.47
N ARG A 21 -5.66 2.43 -12.46
CA ARG A 21 -5.30 1.18 -11.77
C ARG A 21 -5.58 1.36 -10.27
N PRO A 22 -6.33 0.46 -9.61
CA PRO A 22 -6.58 0.53 -8.18
C PRO A 22 -5.28 0.64 -7.37
N HIS A 23 -5.28 1.51 -6.36
CA HIS A 23 -4.20 1.75 -5.43
C HIS A 23 -4.47 1.06 -4.09
N LEU A 24 -3.51 1.12 -3.16
CA LEU A 24 -3.66 0.52 -1.83
C LEU A 24 -4.91 1.04 -1.10
N SER A 25 -5.17 2.35 -1.16
CA SER A 25 -6.39 2.96 -0.61
C SER A 25 -7.68 2.29 -1.10
N ASP A 26 -7.76 1.96 -2.40
CA ASP A 26 -8.93 1.26 -2.95
C ASP A 26 -9.10 -0.13 -2.35
N PHE A 27 -8.00 -0.86 -2.12
CA PHE A 27 -8.06 -2.17 -1.48
C PHE A 27 -8.45 -2.06 -0.01
N ILE A 28 -7.88 -1.10 0.72
CA ILE A 28 -8.24 -0.82 2.12
C ILE A 28 -9.75 -0.59 2.24
N GLU A 29 -10.30 0.33 1.43
CA GLU A 29 -11.71 0.72 1.50
C GLU A 29 -12.69 -0.41 1.12
N ASN A 30 -12.29 -1.32 0.22
CA ASN A 30 -13.21 -2.32 -0.33
C ASN A 30 -13.03 -3.74 0.24
N ILE A 31 -11.89 -4.05 0.87
CA ILE A 31 -11.54 -5.42 1.30
C ILE A 31 -11.39 -5.52 2.83
N PHE A 32 -11.04 -4.42 3.49
CA PHE A 32 -10.70 -4.41 4.91
C PHE A 32 -11.69 -3.62 5.73
N GLU A 33 -11.82 -4.00 6.99
CA GLU A 33 -12.66 -3.33 8.00
C GLU A 33 -11.75 -2.74 9.10
N ASP A 34 -12.25 -1.74 9.83
CA ASP A 34 -11.57 -1.11 10.97
C ASP A 34 -10.10 -0.74 10.70
N PHE A 35 -9.82 -0.16 9.52
CA PHE A 35 -8.46 0.24 9.18
C PHE A 35 -8.01 1.45 10.00
N GLU A 36 -6.91 1.29 10.72
CA GLU A 36 -6.26 2.32 11.52
C GLU A 36 -4.81 2.50 11.05
N GLU A 37 -4.52 3.65 10.44
CA GLU A 37 -3.19 3.94 9.92
C GLU A 37 -2.18 4.21 11.06
N LEU A 38 -1.00 3.61 10.96
CA LEU A 38 0.08 3.79 11.93
C LEU A 38 1.27 4.54 11.30
N ALA A 39 1.36 5.83 11.59
CA ALA A 39 2.38 6.72 11.02
C ALA A 39 3.78 6.61 11.67
N GLY A 40 4.80 6.97 10.90
CA GLY A 40 6.16 7.27 11.36
C GLY A 40 7.11 6.07 11.54
N ASP A 41 8.40 6.34 11.40
CA ASP A 41 9.50 5.40 11.62
C ASP A 41 10.13 5.48 13.03
N ARG A 42 9.70 6.45 13.85
CA ARG A 42 10.22 6.77 15.21
C ARG A 42 11.65 7.32 15.25
N VAL A 43 12.23 7.68 14.10
CA VAL A 43 13.62 8.18 14.01
C VAL A 43 13.68 9.49 13.26
N PHE A 44 13.08 9.56 12.07
CA PHE A 44 13.19 10.68 11.15
C PHE A 44 11.83 11.28 10.81
N GLY A 45 10.86 10.48 10.39
CA GLY A 45 9.62 11.00 9.85
C GLY A 45 8.59 9.96 9.45
N ASN A 46 7.48 10.43 8.90
CA ASN A 46 6.44 9.60 8.29
C ASN A 46 6.49 9.76 6.78
N ASP A 47 6.99 8.74 6.09
CA ASP A 47 6.87 8.69 4.63
C ASP A 47 5.43 8.35 4.25
N GLU A 48 4.81 9.25 3.48
CA GLU A 48 3.45 9.05 3.01
C GLU A 48 3.40 8.15 1.79
N ALA A 49 4.51 7.87 1.11
CA ALA A 49 4.57 6.88 0.03
C ALA A 49 4.28 5.45 0.51
N ILE A 50 4.56 5.15 1.79
CA ILE A 50 4.24 3.88 2.44
C ILE A 50 3.10 4.10 3.43
N VAL A 51 1.92 3.57 3.10
CA VAL A 51 0.77 3.56 3.99
C VAL A 51 0.67 2.17 4.62
N GLY A 52 0.35 2.12 5.91
CA GLY A 52 0.17 0.85 6.60
C GLY A 52 -0.33 1.01 8.02
N GLY A 53 -0.93 -0.05 8.54
CA GLY A 53 -1.71 0.01 9.77
C GLY A 53 -2.35 -1.31 10.14
N LEU A 54 -3.19 -1.27 11.17
CA LEU A 54 -4.00 -2.41 11.60
C LEU A 54 -5.31 -2.41 10.83
N ALA A 55 -5.81 -3.59 10.51
CA ALA A 55 -7.12 -3.76 9.90
C ALA A 55 -7.71 -5.13 10.27
N ARG A 56 -8.96 -5.37 9.88
CA ARG A 56 -9.58 -6.69 9.87
C ARG A 56 -9.79 -7.17 8.45
N PHE A 57 -9.36 -8.39 8.18
CA PHE A 57 -9.67 -9.10 6.95
C PHE A 57 -10.55 -10.31 7.28
N LYS A 58 -11.80 -10.30 6.81
CA LYS A 58 -12.80 -11.36 7.11
C LYS A 58 -12.87 -11.67 8.61
N GLY A 59 -12.93 -10.63 9.44
CA GLY A 59 -12.96 -10.72 10.90
C GLY A 59 -11.62 -11.01 11.59
N ARG A 60 -10.56 -11.42 10.86
CA ARG A 60 -9.23 -11.67 11.43
C ARG A 60 -8.39 -10.39 11.47
N PRO A 61 -7.79 -10.01 12.61
CA PRO A 61 -6.90 -8.87 12.68
C PRO A 61 -5.63 -9.14 11.87
N VAL A 62 -5.20 -8.14 11.10
CA VAL A 62 -4.04 -8.19 10.21
C VAL A 62 -3.31 -6.84 10.23
N VAL A 63 -2.03 -6.87 9.88
CA VAL A 63 -1.29 -5.66 9.51
C VAL A 63 -1.28 -5.56 7.99
N ILE A 64 -1.74 -4.43 7.47
CA ILE A 64 -1.68 -4.11 6.05
C ILE A 64 -0.66 -3.01 5.81
N MET A 65 0.11 -3.10 4.72
CA MET A 65 1.02 -2.05 4.29
C MET A 65 1.23 -2.08 2.78
N GLY A 66 1.71 -0.99 2.20
CA GLY A 66 2.06 -0.97 0.79
C GLY A 66 2.32 0.43 0.26
N HIS A 67 2.54 0.50 -1.04
CA HIS A 67 2.79 1.77 -1.71
C HIS A 67 1.49 2.48 -2.07
N GLU A 68 1.37 3.75 -1.67
CA GLU A 68 0.28 4.63 -2.10
C GLU A 68 0.83 5.66 -3.09
N LYS A 69 0.17 5.81 -4.24
CA LYS A 69 0.63 6.72 -5.30
C LYS A 69 -0.15 8.01 -5.35
N GLY A 70 -1.40 8.00 -4.92
CA GLY A 70 -2.32 9.11 -5.10
C GLY A 70 -2.92 9.20 -6.51
N ARG A 71 -4.21 9.53 -6.56
CA ARG A 71 -4.96 9.68 -7.81
C ARG A 71 -4.86 11.09 -8.40
N THR A 72 -4.97 12.12 -7.56
CA THR A 72 -4.85 13.53 -7.98
C THR A 72 -3.39 13.96 -8.02
N ILE A 73 -3.10 15.05 -8.75
CA ILE A 73 -1.74 15.61 -8.83
C ILE A 73 -1.22 15.98 -7.44
N GLU A 74 -2.05 16.61 -6.62
CA GLU A 74 -1.72 16.98 -5.24
C GLU A 74 -1.37 15.74 -4.39
N LYS A 75 -2.21 14.69 -4.46
CA LYS A 75 -1.94 13.43 -3.75
C LYS A 75 -0.68 12.74 -4.28
N ARG A 76 -0.41 12.79 -5.58
CA ARG A 76 0.81 12.21 -6.17
C ARG A 76 2.08 12.89 -5.67
N LEU A 77 2.06 14.23 -5.60
CA LEU A 77 3.18 14.98 -5.04
C LEU A 77 3.36 14.66 -3.56
N LYS A 78 2.26 14.61 -2.81
CA LYS A 78 2.24 14.26 -1.38
C LYS A 78 2.84 12.87 -1.11
N HIS A 79 2.41 11.85 -1.86
CA HIS A 79 2.88 10.47 -1.71
C HIS A 79 4.16 10.17 -2.51
N ASN A 80 4.85 11.19 -3.04
CA ASN A 80 6.03 11.03 -3.89
C ASN A 80 5.86 9.98 -5.03
N PHE A 81 4.67 9.95 -5.66
CA PHE A 81 4.30 8.97 -6.69
C PHE A 81 4.41 7.51 -6.25
N GLY A 82 4.33 7.24 -4.93
CA GLY A 82 4.56 5.95 -4.30
C GLY A 82 6.02 5.52 -4.25
N MET A 83 6.96 6.44 -4.44
CA MET A 83 8.39 6.17 -4.31
C MET A 83 8.82 6.44 -2.88
N ALA A 84 9.09 5.37 -2.14
CA ALA A 84 9.46 5.45 -0.73
C ALA A 84 10.91 5.92 -0.53
N HIS A 85 11.08 6.78 0.46
CA HIS A 85 12.37 7.17 1.05
C HIS A 85 12.81 6.12 2.09
N PRO A 86 14.07 6.18 2.58
CA PRO A 86 14.57 5.22 3.58
C PRO A 86 13.70 5.10 4.84
N GLU A 87 13.14 6.20 5.33
CA GLU A 87 12.23 6.24 6.47
C GLU A 87 10.92 5.46 6.21
N GLY A 88 10.43 5.40 4.97
CA GLY A 88 9.28 4.58 4.60
C GLY A 88 9.53 3.09 4.77
N TYR A 89 10.72 2.62 4.39
CA TYR A 89 11.13 1.23 4.62
C TYR A 89 11.34 0.94 6.11
N ARG A 90 11.89 1.88 6.89
CA ARG A 90 11.96 1.72 8.35
C ARG A 90 10.58 1.65 9.01
N LYS A 91 9.63 2.47 8.55
CA LYS A 91 8.21 2.37 8.94
C LYS A 91 7.66 0.98 8.63
N ALA A 92 7.91 0.44 7.43
CA ALA A 92 7.46 -0.91 7.06
C ALA A 92 8.05 -2.00 7.98
N VAL A 93 9.35 -1.95 8.27
CA VAL A 93 10.01 -2.88 9.21
C VAL A 93 9.36 -2.78 10.60
N ARG A 94 9.14 -1.57 11.11
CA ARG A 94 8.46 -1.36 12.39
C ARG A 94 7.07 -1.99 12.44
N LEU A 95 6.31 -1.90 11.34
CA LEU A 95 4.98 -2.52 11.25
C LEU A 95 5.08 -4.04 11.23
N MET A 96 6.06 -4.61 10.53
CA MET A 96 6.31 -6.05 10.52
C MET A 96 6.74 -6.57 11.90
N ASP A 97 7.65 -5.88 12.60
CA ASP A 97 8.08 -6.23 13.96
C ASP A 97 6.91 -6.18 14.95
N MET A 98 6.00 -5.22 14.78
CA MET A 98 4.78 -5.14 15.58
C MET A 98 3.84 -6.32 15.27
N ALA A 99 3.68 -6.66 13.99
CA ALA A 99 2.85 -7.78 13.58
C ALA A 99 3.37 -9.10 14.20
N GLU A 100 4.68 -9.34 14.15
CA GLU A 100 5.33 -10.51 14.74
C GLU A 100 5.07 -10.60 16.25
N LYS A 101 5.21 -9.50 16.99
CA LYS A 101 4.97 -9.47 18.45
C LYS A 101 3.56 -9.87 18.86
N PHE A 102 2.57 -9.64 18.00
CA PHE A 102 1.17 -9.94 18.27
C PHE A 102 0.63 -11.13 17.45
N ASP A 103 1.51 -11.89 16.79
CA ASP A 103 1.16 -13.03 15.92
C ASP A 103 0.11 -12.65 14.84
N LEU A 104 0.26 -11.46 14.27
CA LEU A 104 -0.62 -10.92 13.24
C LEU A 104 -0.07 -11.22 11.84
N PRO A 105 -0.91 -11.69 10.90
CA PRO A 105 -0.53 -11.79 9.50
C PRO A 105 -0.23 -10.42 8.89
N VAL A 106 0.76 -10.38 8.00
CA VAL A 106 1.13 -9.18 7.23
C VAL A 106 0.66 -9.33 5.79
N LEU A 107 -0.03 -8.33 5.27
CA LEU A 107 -0.45 -8.23 3.87
C LEU A 107 0.19 -7.01 3.22
N SER A 108 0.96 -7.23 2.16
CA SER A 108 1.70 -6.19 1.44
C SER A 108 1.18 -6.01 0.00
N PHE A 109 1.07 -4.75 -0.44
CA PHE A 109 0.52 -4.37 -1.76
C PHE A 109 1.44 -3.42 -2.54
#